data_AF-A0A2J6H6B1-F1
#
_entry.id   AF-A0A2J6H6B1-F1
#
_cell.length_a   1.000
_cell.length_b   1.000
_cell.length_c   1.000
_cell.angle_alpha   90.00
_cell.angle_beta   90.00
_cell.angle_gamma   90.00
#
_symmetry.space_group_name_H-M   'P 1'
#
loop_
_entity.id
_entity.type
_entity.pdbx_description
1 polymer ?
#
loop_
_entity_poly.entity_id
_entity_poly.type
_entity_poly.pdbx_seq_one_letter_code
_entity_poly.pdbx_strand_id
1 'polypeptide(L)'
;MKKYFSICAIALASCTSNSNSNKAADSVKVDTENNAAMKTPVQDMEYCFMRTDGTDNQDTTAIHLLQKGSKITGEMKWLPKEKDSRKGTLTGTISGDEITAVWNFMQEGTKDSTQLAFKLTAQQLAQKPLKVNAADGRQTTDTNAGYTLIYQLDNCSQFKSGNKPAL
;
A
#
# COMPACT_ATOMS: atom_id res chain seq x y z
N MET A 1 17.75 -9.88 53.20
CA MET A 1 18.10 -8.48 53.46
C MET A 1 17.35 -7.60 52.48
N LYS A 2 16.63 -6.61 53.02
CA LYS A 2 15.93 -5.46 52.40
C LYS A 2 15.10 -5.71 51.12
N LYS A 3 13.81 -5.97 51.37
CA LYS A 3 12.70 -5.77 50.45
C LYS A 3 12.35 -4.28 50.41
N TYR A 4 12.12 -3.71 49.23
CA TYR A 4 11.48 -2.41 49.09
C TYR A 4 10.09 -2.59 48.47
N PHE A 5 9.11 -2.29 49.32
CA PHE A 5 7.71 -2.13 49.05
C PHE A 5 7.51 -0.67 48.62
N SER A 6 6.82 -0.41 47.51
CA SER A 6 6.22 0.91 47.31
C SER A 6 4.94 0.78 46.50
N ILE A 7 3.83 0.93 47.22
CA ILE A 7 2.47 1.12 46.76
C ILE A 7 2.27 2.62 46.56
N CYS A 8 1.63 3.03 45.46
CA CYS A 8 0.81 4.24 45.49
C CYS A 8 -0.41 4.06 44.58
N ALA A 9 -1.56 4.44 45.13
CA ALA A 9 -2.89 4.08 44.69
C ALA A 9 -3.65 5.27 44.07
N ILE A 10 -4.46 4.94 43.04
CA ILE A 10 -5.82 5.40 42.70
C ILE A 10 -6.07 6.91 42.47
N ALA A 11 -6.63 7.21 41.28
CA ALA A 11 -7.85 8.01 41.14
C ALA A 11 -8.65 7.56 39.92
N LEU A 12 -9.92 7.19 40.16
CA LEU A 12 -10.96 6.93 39.17
C LEU A 12 -11.64 8.25 38.79
N ALA A 13 -11.94 8.46 37.50
CA ALA A 13 -12.97 9.40 37.07
C ALA A 13 -13.88 8.73 36.04
N SER A 14 -15.12 8.52 36.46
CA SER A 14 -16.25 8.04 35.65
C SER A 14 -16.98 9.25 35.06
N CYS A 15 -17.41 9.15 33.80
CA CYS A 15 -18.59 9.84 33.30
C CYS A 15 -19.36 8.87 32.39
N THR A 16 -20.30 8.15 33.00
CA THR A 16 -21.42 7.53 32.30
C THR A 16 -22.51 8.59 32.14
N SER A 17 -22.84 8.95 30.90
CA SER A 17 -24.06 9.71 30.63
C SER A 17 -25.14 8.73 30.20
N ASN A 18 -25.98 8.37 31.17
CA ASN A 18 -27.24 7.69 30.95
C ASN A 18 -28.30 8.74 30.56
N SER A 19 -28.77 8.70 29.33
CA SER A 19 -30.02 9.35 28.91
C SER A 19 -30.92 8.29 28.33
N ASN A 20 -31.70 7.66 29.20
CA ASN A 20 -32.80 6.79 28.82
C ASN A 20 -34.10 7.58 29.01
N SER A 21 -34.77 7.92 27.91
CA SER A 21 -36.16 8.33 27.93
C SER A 21 -36.88 7.68 26.75
N ASN A 22 -37.57 6.58 27.06
CA ASN A 22 -38.58 5.99 26.21
C ASN A 22 -39.72 7.00 25.98
N LYS A 23 -40.04 7.27 24.72
CA LYS A 23 -41.41 7.53 24.29
C LYS A 23 -41.66 6.81 22.97
N ALA A 24 -42.56 5.84 23.03
CA ALA A 24 -43.17 5.20 21.88
C ALA A 24 -44.22 6.11 21.25
N ALA A 25 -44.34 5.99 19.93
CA ALA A 25 -45.48 6.27 19.05
C ALA A 25 -46.09 7.69 19.07
N ASP A 26 -45.95 8.44 17.98
CA ASP A 26 -46.98 8.47 16.93
C ASP A 26 -46.41 9.03 15.61
N SER A 27 -47.03 8.55 14.54
CA SER A 27 -46.81 8.71 13.11
C SER A 27 -46.51 10.12 12.58
N VAL A 28 -45.45 10.21 11.75
CA VAL A 28 -45.40 11.13 10.60
C VAL A 28 -44.71 10.39 9.45
N LYS A 29 -45.44 10.22 8.34
CA LYS A 29 -44.87 9.82 7.05
C LYS A 29 -43.96 10.94 6.56
N VAL A 30 -42.67 10.68 6.38
CA VAL A 30 -41.80 11.49 5.52
C VAL A 30 -40.91 10.53 4.72
N ASP A 31 -41.26 10.50 3.45
CA ASP A 31 -40.47 10.27 2.24
C ASP A 31 -39.07 9.64 2.37
N THR A 32 -38.91 8.56 1.61
CA THR A 32 -37.69 8.04 1.00
C THR A 32 -36.54 9.04 0.95
N GLU A 33 -35.71 9.07 2.00
CA GLU A 33 -34.41 9.70 1.93
C GLU A 33 -33.46 8.77 1.20
N ASN A 34 -33.40 9.01 -0.11
CA ASN A 34 -32.34 8.64 -1.00
C ASN A 34 -31.01 9.00 -0.33
N ASN A 35 -30.35 8.03 0.31
CA ASN A 35 -28.99 8.15 0.82
C ASN A 35 -28.04 8.17 -0.39
N ALA A 36 -28.12 9.25 -1.16
CA ALA A 36 -27.14 9.62 -2.14
C ALA A 36 -25.90 10.02 -1.33
N ALA A 37 -25.11 9.01 -0.96
CA ALA A 37 -23.73 9.19 -0.56
C ALA A 37 -23.13 10.19 -1.57
N MET A 38 -22.73 11.36 -1.08
CA MET A 38 -21.96 12.32 -1.86
C MET A 38 -20.74 11.57 -2.38
N LYS A 39 -20.83 11.11 -3.63
CA LYS A 39 -19.73 10.47 -4.31
C LYS A 39 -18.77 11.60 -4.63
N THR A 40 -17.83 11.85 -3.72
CA THR A 40 -16.68 12.71 -3.97
C THR A 40 -16.15 12.33 -5.35
N PRO A 41 -15.95 13.29 -6.27
CA PRO A 41 -15.45 12.98 -7.59
C PRO A 41 -14.18 12.16 -7.42
N VAL A 42 -14.18 10.96 -8.01
CA VAL A 42 -13.03 10.07 -8.00
C VAL A 42 -11.95 10.79 -8.81
N GLN A 43 -11.05 11.48 -8.11
CA GLN A 43 -9.88 12.05 -8.72
C GLN A 43 -8.94 10.89 -9.06
N ASP A 44 -8.54 10.84 -10.32
CA ASP A 44 -7.52 9.92 -10.78
C ASP A 44 -6.17 10.45 -10.25
N MET A 45 -5.51 9.71 -9.37
CA MET A 45 -4.25 10.10 -8.73
C MET A 45 -3.09 9.31 -9.34
N GLU A 46 -1.98 9.98 -9.61
CA GLU A 46 -0.76 9.40 -10.16
C GLU A 46 0.40 9.54 -9.16
N TYR A 47 1.13 8.45 -8.94
CA TYR A 47 2.27 8.43 -8.03
C TYR A 47 3.44 7.66 -8.65
N CYS A 48 4.65 8.18 -8.50
CA CYS A 48 5.87 7.49 -8.86
C CYS A 48 6.78 7.38 -7.65
N PHE A 49 7.36 6.21 -7.46
CA PHE A 49 8.24 5.90 -6.35
C PHE A 49 9.49 5.18 -6.85
N MET A 50 10.59 5.39 -6.15
CA MET A 50 11.87 4.76 -6.45
C MET A 50 12.58 4.34 -5.17
N ARG A 51 13.26 3.20 -5.26
CA ARG A 51 14.20 2.70 -4.28
C ARG A 51 15.47 2.32 -5.01
N THR A 52 16.61 2.62 -4.40
CA THR A 52 17.91 2.10 -4.81
C THR A 52 18.49 1.19 -3.72
N ASP A 53 19.22 0.17 -4.15
CA ASP A 53 19.90 -0.79 -3.28
C ASP A 53 21.15 -1.37 -3.96
N GLY A 54 21.75 -2.40 -3.34
CA GLY A 54 23.03 -2.96 -3.76
C GLY A 54 24.23 -2.08 -3.40
N THR A 55 25.43 -2.53 -3.81
CA THR A 55 26.67 -1.76 -3.64
C THR A 55 26.56 -0.44 -4.40
N ASP A 56 26.92 0.67 -3.77
CA ASP A 56 26.87 2.02 -4.35
C ASP A 56 25.49 2.45 -4.89
N ASN A 57 24.39 1.87 -4.37
CA ASN A 57 23.00 2.18 -4.77
C ASN A 57 22.72 1.96 -6.26
N GLN A 58 23.37 0.96 -6.85
CA GLN A 58 23.35 0.71 -8.29
C GLN A 58 22.13 -0.08 -8.78
N ASP A 59 21.46 -0.81 -7.90
CA ASP A 59 20.23 -1.53 -8.24
C ASP A 59 19.05 -0.58 -8.03
N THR A 60 18.11 -0.54 -8.98
CA THR A 60 16.97 0.38 -8.93
C THR A 60 15.66 -0.38 -9.04
N THR A 61 14.71 -0.06 -8.17
CA THR A 61 13.33 -0.48 -8.32
C THR A 61 12.42 0.74 -8.39
N ALA A 62 11.64 0.84 -9.46
CA ALA A 62 10.75 1.97 -9.71
C ALA A 62 9.31 1.48 -9.88
N ILE A 63 8.38 2.21 -9.29
CA ILE A 63 6.95 1.89 -9.27
C ILE A 63 6.16 3.12 -9.69
N HIS A 64 5.27 2.95 -10.66
CA HIS A 64 4.29 3.95 -11.07
C HIS A 64 2.90 3.40 -10.77
N LEU A 65 2.07 4.16 -10.05
CA LEU A 65 0.71 3.81 -9.66
C LEU A 65 -0.27 4.85 -10.18
N LEU A 66 -1.33 4.37 -10.81
CA LEU A 66 -2.54 5.11 -11.16
C LEU A 66 -3.69 4.60 -10.30
N GLN A 67 -4.24 5.47 -9.48
CA GLN A 67 -5.37 5.18 -8.61
C GLN A 67 -6.65 5.79 -9.17
N LYS A 68 -7.65 4.93 -9.38
CA LYS A 68 -9.00 5.32 -9.76
C LYS A 68 -10.02 4.77 -8.77
N GLY A 69 -10.31 5.58 -7.75
CA GLY A 69 -11.13 5.16 -6.62
C GLY A 69 -10.38 4.11 -5.80
N SER A 70 -10.96 2.92 -5.66
CA SER A 70 -10.30 1.78 -5.00
C SER A 70 -9.44 0.92 -5.94
N LYS A 71 -9.44 1.19 -7.25
CA LYS A 71 -8.65 0.42 -8.23
C LYS A 71 -7.25 1.01 -8.34
N ILE A 72 -6.25 0.14 -8.35
CA ILE A 72 -4.85 0.46 -8.60
C ILE A 72 -4.43 -0.23 -9.90
N THR A 73 -3.83 0.54 -10.79
CA THR A 73 -3.13 0.05 -11.99
C THR A 73 -1.74 0.68 -12.04
N GLY A 74 -0.82 0.16 -12.83
CA GLY A 74 0.49 0.78 -12.94
C GLY A 74 1.55 -0.09 -13.57
N GLU A 75 2.80 0.30 -13.35
CA GLU A 75 3.99 -0.39 -13.82
C GLU A 75 5.02 -0.51 -12.71
N MET A 76 5.78 -1.60 -12.73
CA MET A 76 6.94 -1.77 -11.86
C MET A 76 8.12 -2.27 -12.68
N LYS A 77 9.28 -1.66 -12.43
CA LYS A 77 10.56 -1.95 -13.06
C LYS A 77 11.56 -2.31 -11.98
N TRP A 78 12.05 -3.54 -12.00
CA TRP A 78 13.18 -4.01 -11.22
C TRP A 78 14.41 -4.05 -12.12
N LEU A 79 15.38 -3.18 -11.83
CA LEU A 79 16.54 -2.85 -12.65
C LEU A 79 17.84 -3.09 -11.85
N PRO A 80 18.18 -4.35 -11.54
CA PRO A 80 19.48 -4.68 -10.96
C PRO A 80 20.60 -4.45 -11.99
N LYS A 81 21.80 -4.06 -11.55
CA LYS A 81 22.94 -3.80 -12.44
C LYS A 81 23.52 -5.08 -13.06
N GLU A 82 23.60 -6.15 -12.26
CA GLU A 82 24.30 -7.39 -12.63
C GLU A 82 23.36 -8.55 -13.02
N LYS A 83 22.04 -8.32 -12.95
CA LYS A 83 21.02 -9.32 -13.29
C LYS A 83 20.12 -8.78 -14.39
N ASP A 84 19.36 -9.68 -14.99
CA ASP A 84 18.39 -9.29 -16.00
C ASP A 84 17.24 -8.50 -15.38
N SER A 85 16.94 -7.36 -16.00
CA SER A 85 15.84 -6.50 -15.56
C SER A 85 14.50 -7.19 -15.74
N ARG A 86 13.59 -6.99 -14.78
CA ARG A 86 12.20 -7.43 -14.89
C ARG A 86 11.30 -6.20 -14.92
N LYS A 87 10.42 -6.13 -15.92
CA LYS A 87 9.49 -5.02 -16.10
C LYS A 87 8.11 -5.60 -16.31
N GLY A 88 7.11 -4.96 -15.73
CA GLY A 88 5.77 -5.53 -15.71
C GLY A 88 4.70 -4.55 -15.24
N THR A 89 3.46 -5.00 -15.31
CA THR A 89 2.28 -4.22 -14.93
C THR A 89 1.81 -4.60 -13.53
N LEU A 90 1.26 -3.61 -12.82
CA LEU A 90 0.61 -3.77 -11.54
C LEU A 90 -0.91 -3.66 -11.71
N THR A 91 -1.65 -4.57 -11.11
CA THR A 91 -3.11 -4.47 -10.99
C THR A 91 -3.51 -4.85 -9.56
N GLY A 92 -4.40 -4.08 -8.96
CA GLY A 92 -4.75 -4.28 -7.56
C GLY A 92 -5.85 -3.36 -7.06
N THR A 93 -5.98 -3.33 -5.74
CA THR A 93 -6.93 -2.46 -5.03
C THR A 93 -6.29 -1.80 -3.83
N ILE A 94 -6.85 -0.66 -3.42
CA ILE A 94 -6.50 0.07 -2.20
C ILE A 94 -7.69 0.11 -1.23
N SER A 95 -7.40 -0.09 0.06
CA SER A 95 -8.33 0.03 1.18
C SER A 95 -7.65 0.78 2.31
N GLY A 96 -8.14 1.99 2.63
CA GLY A 96 -7.39 2.88 3.53
C GLY A 96 -6.06 3.28 2.87
N ASP A 97 -4.96 2.95 3.53
CA ASP A 97 -3.60 3.16 3.03
C ASP A 97 -2.92 1.86 2.52
N GLU A 98 -3.61 0.72 2.58
CA GLU A 98 -3.05 -0.57 2.16
C GLU A 98 -3.44 -0.92 0.72
N ILE A 99 -2.44 -1.29 -0.07
CA ILE A 99 -2.60 -1.75 -1.47
C ILE A 99 -2.25 -3.23 -1.54
N THR A 100 -3.16 -4.02 -2.11
CA THR A 100 -2.88 -5.39 -2.53
C THR A 100 -2.85 -5.45 -4.05
N ALA A 101 -1.71 -5.81 -4.64
CA ALA A 101 -1.52 -5.79 -6.09
C ALA A 101 -0.77 -7.02 -6.59
N VAL A 102 -1.06 -7.43 -7.82
CA VAL A 102 -0.31 -8.47 -8.54
C VAL A 102 0.59 -7.77 -9.55
N TRP A 103 1.89 -8.06 -9.46
CA TRP A 103 2.86 -7.65 -10.46
C TRP A 103 3.03 -8.77 -11.48
N ASN A 104 2.71 -8.49 -12.75
CA ASN A 104 2.85 -9.43 -13.86
C ASN A 104 4.04 -9.00 -14.72
N PHE A 105 5.05 -9.85 -14.88
CA PHE A 105 6.30 -9.52 -15.56
C PHE A 105 6.77 -10.66 -16.48
N MET A 106 7.73 -10.34 -17.35
CA MET A 106 8.41 -11.33 -18.19
C MET A 106 9.74 -11.73 -17.57
N GLN A 107 10.05 -13.02 -17.61
CA GLN A 107 11.36 -13.57 -17.27
C GLN A 107 11.71 -14.66 -18.28
N GLU A 108 12.84 -14.49 -18.97
CA GLU A 108 13.36 -15.48 -19.94
C GLU A 108 12.30 -15.90 -20.99
N GLY A 109 11.49 -14.95 -21.47
CA GLY A 109 10.44 -15.21 -22.45
C GLY A 109 9.15 -15.83 -21.89
N THR A 110 9.09 -16.09 -20.57
CA THR A 110 7.91 -16.61 -19.89
C THR A 110 7.25 -15.53 -19.03
N LYS A 111 5.90 -15.51 -19.00
CA LYS A 111 5.14 -14.65 -18.08
C LYS A 111 5.14 -15.25 -16.69
N ASP A 112 5.43 -14.44 -15.69
CA ASP A 112 5.24 -14.79 -14.28
C ASP A 112 4.55 -13.66 -13.52
N SER A 113 4.14 -13.94 -12.30
CA SER A 113 3.49 -12.97 -11.44
C SER A 113 3.88 -13.10 -9.97
N THR A 114 3.77 -12.00 -9.24
CA THR A 114 4.01 -11.98 -7.80
C THR A 114 2.99 -11.10 -7.11
N GLN A 115 2.34 -11.63 -6.07
CA GLN A 115 1.50 -10.84 -5.19
C GLN A 115 2.38 -9.93 -4.33
N LEU A 116 2.07 -8.64 -4.32
CA LEU A 116 2.71 -7.59 -3.54
C LEU A 116 1.71 -6.95 -2.59
N ALA A 117 2.18 -6.54 -1.43
CA ALA A 117 1.43 -5.75 -0.46
C ALA A 117 2.20 -4.46 -0.17
N PHE A 118 1.53 -3.32 -0.37
CA PHE A 118 2.09 -2.00 -0.10
C PHE A 118 1.27 -1.23 0.93
N LYS A 119 1.91 -0.20 1.49
CA LYS A 119 1.32 0.85 2.30
C LYS A 119 1.68 2.19 1.69
N LEU A 120 0.68 2.96 1.27
CA LEU A 120 0.82 4.23 0.57
C LEU A 120 0.67 5.39 1.56
N THR A 121 1.58 6.35 1.49
CA THR A 121 1.51 7.61 2.24
C THR A 121 1.74 8.78 1.28
N ALA A 122 1.62 10.02 1.78
CA ALA A 122 1.86 11.21 0.97
C ALA A 122 3.32 11.33 0.47
N GLN A 123 4.30 10.74 1.16
CA GLN A 123 5.72 10.87 0.80
C GLN A 123 6.37 9.58 0.32
N GLN A 124 5.81 8.42 0.66
CA GLN A 124 6.48 7.13 0.48
C GLN A 124 5.50 6.01 0.17
N LEU A 125 6.02 5.00 -0.52
CA LEU A 125 5.39 3.70 -0.67
C LEU A 125 6.26 2.70 0.11
N ALA A 126 5.66 1.94 1.02
CA ALA A 126 6.34 0.89 1.74
C ALA A 126 5.81 -0.47 1.29
N GLN A 127 6.67 -1.47 1.10
CA GLN A 127 6.28 -2.82 0.67
C GLN A 127 6.70 -3.85 1.71
N LYS A 128 5.86 -4.88 1.91
CA LYS A 128 6.30 -6.08 2.63
C LYS A 128 7.41 -6.80 1.83
N PRO A 129 8.45 -7.33 2.50
CA PRO A 129 9.51 -8.07 1.82
C PRO A 129 8.97 -9.36 1.19
N LEU A 130 9.70 -9.86 0.19
CA LEU A 130 9.45 -11.17 -0.38
C LEU A 130 10.27 -12.24 0.36
N LYS A 131 9.73 -13.44 0.47
CA LYS A 131 10.43 -14.64 0.92
C LYS A 131 10.35 -15.73 -0.13
N VAL A 132 11.36 -16.59 -0.15
CA VAL A 132 11.36 -17.77 -1.00
C VAL A 132 10.49 -18.84 -0.36
N ASN A 133 9.54 -19.38 -1.12
CA ASN A 133 8.80 -20.57 -0.76
C ASN A 133 9.72 -21.78 -0.97
N ALA A 134 9.95 -22.55 0.10
CA ALA A 134 10.85 -23.70 0.06
C ALA A 134 10.35 -24.86 -0.82
N ALA A 135 9.05 -24.93 -1.12
CA ALA A 135 8.46 -26.02 -1.88
C ALA A 135 8.72 -25.89 -3.39
N ASP A 136 8.68 -24.68 -3.93
CA ASP A 136 8.76 -24.40 -5.37
C ASP A 136 9.87 -23.40 -5.75
N GLY A 137 10.59 -22.86 -4.76
CA GLY A 137 11.63 -21.86 -4.97
C GLY A 137 11.11 -20.48 -5.39
N ARG A 138 9.78 -20.27 -5.45
CA ARG A 138 9.19 -19.01 -5.90
C ARG A 138 9.20 -17.96 -4.80
N GLN A 139 9.35 -16.70 -5.18
CA GLN A 139 9.21 -15.58 -4.26
C GLN A 139 7.73 -15.27 -4.01
N THR A 140 7.38 -15.07 -2.75
CA THR A 140 6.03 -14.71 -2.30
C THR A 140 6.12 -13.59 -1.27
N THR A 141 5.09 -12.75 -1.17
CA THR A 141 5.04 -11.72 -0.11
C THR A 141 5.06 -12.38 1.26
N ASP A 142 5.95 -11.91 2.14
CA ASP A 142 5.95 -12.33 3.53
C ASP A 142 4.86 -11.59 4.30
N THR A 143 3.68 -12.21 4.39
CA THR A 143 2.49 -11.63 5.03
C THR A 143 2.71 -11.31 6.52
N ASN A 144 3.62 -12.02 7.19
CA ASN A 144 3.94 -11.85 8.60
C ASN A 144 4.96 -10.73 8.86
N ALA A 145 5.67 -10.26 7.84
CA ALA A 145 6.66 -9.19 7.98
C ALA A 145 6.00 -7.80 7.98
N GLY A 146 6.69 -6.81 8.55
CA GLY A 146 6.33 -5.40 8.40
C GLY A 146 6.58 -4.86 7.00
N TYR A 147 6.09 -3.64 6.72
CA TYR A 147 6.38 -2.92 5.48
C TYR A 147 7.77 -2.28 5.54
N THR A 148 8.81 -3.05 5.21
CA THR A 148 10.22 -2.66 5.41
C THR A 148 10.93 -2.21 4.14
N LEU A 149 10.40 -2.51 2.95
CA LEU A 149 10.97 -2.03 1.70
C LEU A 149 10.40 -0.65 1.37
N ILE A 150 11.16 0.40 1.68
CA ILE A 150 10.72 1.78 1.51
C ILE A 150 11.15 2.32 0.13
N TYR A 151 10.20 2.93 -0.57
CA TYR A 151 10.38 3.64 -1.83
C TYR A 151 10.04 5.12 -1.59
N GLN A 152 10.95 6.00 -2.04
CA GLN A 152 10.78 7.44 -1.95
C GLN A 152 9.99 7.96 -3.13
N LEU A 153 9.22 9.03 -2.93
CA LEU A 153 8.53 9.73 -4.02
C LEU A 153 9.54 10.17 -5.09
N ASP A 154 9.18 9.95 -6.35
CA ASP A 154 9.97 10.27 -7.53
C ASP A 154 9.12 11.06 -8.53
N ASN A 155 9.76 11.78 -9.44
CA ASN A 155 9.08 12.58 -10.47
C ASN A 155 8.78 11.78 -11.75
N CYS A 156 8.57 10.46 -11.60
CA CYS A 156 8.44 9.49 -12.69
C CYS A 156 9.66 9.43 -13.62
N SER A 157 10.86 9.68 -13.09
CA SER A 157 12.12 9.71 -13.85
C SER A 157 12.34 8.43 -14.66
N GLN A 158 12.01 7.28 -14.07
CA GLN A 158 12.15 5.95 -14.68
C GLN A 158 11.03 5.61 -15.67
N PHE A 159 10.00 6.43 -15.78
CA PHE A 159 8.82 6.20 -16.63
C PHE A 159 8.64 7.25 -17.72
N LYS A 160 9.42 8.33 -17.69
CA LYS A 160 9.51 9.28 -18.80
C LYS A 160 10.12 8.57 -20.01
N SER A 161 9.38 8.55 -21.12
CA SER A 161 9.86 8.09 -22.41
C SER A 161 11.13 8.87 -22.77
N GLY A 162 12.28 8.20 -22.81
CA GLY A 162 13.45 8.78 -23.43
C GLY A 162 13.18 8.95 -24.92
N ASN A 163 13.04 10.20 -25.39
CA ASN A 163 13.50 10.55 -26.72
C ASN A 163 14.95 10.07 -26.82
N LYS A 164 15.16 8.90 -27.40
CA LYS A 164 16.48 8.50 -27.87
C LYS A 164 16.64 9.16 -29.24
N PRO A 165 17.55 10.13 -29.44
CA PRO A 165 17.97 10.46 -30.79
C PRO A 165 18.55 9.17 -31.37
N ALA A 166 18.04 8.76 -32.52
CA ALA A 166 18.69 7.74 -33.32
C ALA A 166 20.13 8.21 -33.57
N LEU A 167 21.10 7.40 -33.15
CA LEU A 167 22.46 7.43 -33.70
C LEU A 167 22.49 6.48 -34.88
#